data_AF-A0A0D0CCL9-F1
#
_entry.id   AF-A0A0D0CCL9-F1
#
_cell.length_a   1.000
_cell.length_b   1.000
_cell.length_c   1.000
_cell.angle_alpha   90.00
_cell.angle_beta   90.00
_cell.angle_gamma   90.00
#
_symmetry.space_group_name_H-M   'P 1'
#
loop_
_entity.id
_entity.type
_entity.pdbx_description
1 polymer ?
#
loop_
_entity_poly.entity_id
_entity_poly.type
_entity_poly.pdbx_seq_one_letter_code
_entity_poly.pdbx_strand_id
1 'polypeptide(L)'
;KKQNTKDLLTIFSDRITVKFVSTDGKVETKFGWWCTVCKEDEVFVAKNGKHKAFFLGGNTSCHQHIRVHYDLYRERCVEQQIVENHHAIPWDIQEEQQAVKQKGK
;
A
#
# COMPACT_ATOMS: atom_id res chain seq x y z
N LYS A 1 -20.60 -4.01 -4.50
CA LYS A 1 -19.69 -4.32 -3.36
C LYS A 1 -18.83 -3.07 -3.13
N LYS A 2 -19.08 -2.28 -2.07
CA LYS A 2 -18.29 -1.08 -1.76
C LYS A 2 -16.89 -1.57 -1.38
N GLN A 3 -15.87 -1.30 -2.20
CA GLN A 3 -14.48 -1.60 -1.80
C GLN A 3 -14.22 -0.81 -0.52
N ASN A 4 -13.96 -1.52 0.56
CA ASN A 4 -13.61 -0.90 1.83
C ASN A 4 -12.21 -0.30 1.67
N THR A 5 -12.11 1.02 1.57
CA THR A 5 -10.83 1.72 1.41
C THR A 5 -10.09 1.92 2.73
N LYS A 6 -10.67 1.50 3.87
CA LYS A 6 -10.01 1.61 5.17
C LYS A 6 -8.75 0.75 5.23
N ASP A 7 -8.75 -0.37 4.52
CA ASP A 7 -7.57 -1.24 4.45
C ASP A 7 -6.39 -0.53 3.78
N LEU A 8 -6.63 0.31 2.76
CA LEU A 8 -5.58 1.11 2.14
C LEU A 8 -4.93 2.06 3.15
N LEU A 9 -5.73 2.64 4.05
CA LEU A 9 -5.24 3.57 5.07
C LEU A 9 -4.36 2.92 6.13
N THR A 10 -4.24 1.59 6.14
CA THR A 10 -3.29 0.89 7.00
C THR A 10 -1.85 1.13 6.55
N ILE A 11 -1.57 1.29 5.26
CA ILE A 11 -0.22 1.49 4.71
C ILE A 11 -0.08 2.85 4.03
N PHE A 12 -1.17 3.36 3.46
CA PHE A 12 -1.19 4.64 2.79
C PHE A 12 -1.75 5.75 3.68
N SER A 13 -1.29 6.98 3.46
CA SER A 13 -1.96 8.18 3.98
C SER A 13 -3.29 8.40 3.28
N ASP A 14 -4.14 9.30 3.79
CA ASP A 14 -5.22 9.87 2.99
C ASP A 14 -4.71 10.45 1.66
N ARG A 15 -5.62 10.58 0.69
CA ARG A 15 -5.30 11.25 -0.57
C ARG A 15 -5.01 12.72 -0.32
N ILE A 16 -3.85 13.17 -0.78
CA ILE A 16 -3.44 14.55 -0.68
C ILE A 16 -2.91 15.07 -2.02
N THR A 17 -2.97 16.39 -2.18
CA THR A 17 -2.35 17.10 -3.30
C THR A 17 -0.95 17.54 -2.88
N VAL A 18 0.07 17.13 -3.62
CA VAL A 18 1.48 17.47 -3.36
C VAL A 18 2.04 18.22 -4.57
N LYS A 19 2.81 19.26 -4.30
CA LYS A 19 3.64 19.95 -5.29
C LYS A 19 5.05 19.38 -5.25
N PHE A 20 5.49 18.79 -6.34
CA PHE A 20 6.87 18.36 -6.53
C PHE A 20 7.61 19.42 -7.31
N VAL A 21 8.72 19.91 -6.75
CA VAL A 21 9.60 20.88 -7.41
C VAL A 21 10.84 20.12 -7.88
N SER A 22 11.06 20.12 -9.19
CA SER A 22 12.27 19.57 -9.79
C SER A 22 13.44 20.54 -9.64
N THR A 23 14.67 20.04 -9.76
CA THR A 23 15.89 20.86 -9.72
C THR A 23 15.91 21.95 -10.80
N ASP A 24 15.24 21.71 -11.93
CA ASP A 24 15.07 22.66 -13.03
C ASP A 24 14.03 23.76 -12.75
N GLY A 25 13.48 23.82 -11.52
CA GLY A 25 12.43 24.76 -11.11
C GLY A 25 11.02 24.42 -11.61
N LYS A 26 10.85 23.31 -12.36
CA LYS A 26 9.53 22.84 -12.80
C LYS A 26 8.72 22.36 -11.60
N VAL A 27 7.48 22.85 -11.48
CA VAL A 27 6.55 22.46 -10.43
C VAL A 27 5.47 21.54 -11.02
N GLU A 28 5.41 20.30 -10.55
CA GLU A 28 4.35 19.35 -10.85
C GLU A 28 3.40 19.23 -9.66
N THR A 29 2.10 19.43 -9.88
CA THR A 29 1.09 19.19 -8.84
C THR A 29 0.44 17.84 -9.08
N LYS A 30 0.45 16.96 -8.08
CA LYS A 30 -0.08 15.60 -8.18
C LYS A 30 -1.02 15.28 -7.03
N PHE A 31 -2.11 14.58 -7.32
CA PHE A 31 -3.07 14.10 -6.33
C PHE A 31 -2.93 12.59 -6.18
N GLY A 32 -2.72 12.11 -4.96
CA GLY A 32 -2.37 10.71 -4.72
C GLY A 32 -2.18 10.39 -3.25
N TRP A 33 -1.60 9.23 -2.98
CA TRP A 33 -1.42 8.65 -1.65
C TRP A 33 0.07 8.53 -1.34
N TRP A 34 0.46 8.77 -0.09
CA TRP A 34 1.80 8.39 0.37
C TRP A 34 1.77 6.97 0.89
N CYS A 35 2.65 6.10 0.44
CA CYS A 35 3.01 4.94 1.24
C CYS A 35 3.85 5.45 2.41
N THR A 36 3.33 5.34 3.64
CA THR A 36 4.02 5.88 4.83
C THR A 36 5.33 5.14 5.07
N VAL A 37 5.30 3.82 4.92
CA VAL A 37 6.47 2.94 5.05
C VAL A 37 7.61 3.37 4.11
N CYS A 38 7.36 3.44 2.80
CA CYS A 38 8.39 3.85 1.83
C CYS A 38 8.84 5.30 1.99
N LYS A 39 7.97 6.17 2.50
CA LYS A 39 8.28 7.60 2.69
C LYS A 39 9.19 7.82 3.90
N GLU A 40 9.02 7.00 4.94
CA GLU A 40 9.77 7.06 6.20
C GLU A 40 11.08 6.24 6.14
N ASP A 41 11.20 5.29 5.21
CA ASP A 41 12.44 4.57 4.94
C ASP A 41 13.49 5.50 4.27
N GLU A 42 14.47 5.94 5.07
CA GLU A 42 15.53 6.83 4.63
C GLU A 42 16.42 6.21 3.54
N VAL A 43 16.65 4.89 3.58
CA VAL A 43 17.46 4.18 2.59
C VAL A 43 16.73 4.12 1.25
N PHE A 44 15.43 3.82 1.28
CA PHE A 44 14.58 3.84 0.10
C PHE A 44 14.51 5.24 -0.51
N VAL A 45 14.30 6.27 0.32
CA VAL A 45 14.21 7.66 -0.11
C VAL A 45 15.54 8.17 -0.66
N ALA A 46 16.67 7.82 -0.06
CA ALA A 46 17.99 8.20 -0.56
C ALA A 46 18.26 7.59 -1.94
N LYS A 47 17.86 6.33 -2.15
CA LYS A 47 18.09 5.60 -3.42
C LYS A 47 17.15 6.02 -4.55
N ASN A 48 15.87 6.22 -4.24
CA ASN A 48 14.81 6.38 -5.25
C ASN A 48 14.19 7.77 -5.29
N GLY A 49 14.37 8.56 -4.23
CA GLY A 49 13.68 9.82 -4.01
C GLY A 49 12.26 9.64 -3.45
N LYS A 50 11.77 10.67 -2.75
CA LYS A 50 10.42 10.69 -2.15
C LYS A 50 9.32 10.51 -3.19
N HIS A 51 9.52 10.97 -4.43
CA HIS A 51 8.51 10.84 -5.50
C HIS A 51 8.07 9.40 -5.74
N LYS A 52 8.98 8.41 -5.61
CA LYS A 52 8.65 6.99 -5.75
C LYS A 52 7.77 6.41 -4.62
N ALA A 53 7.72 7.06 -3.46
CA ALA A 53 6.82 6.67 -2.37
C ALA A 53 5.41 7.30 -2.52
N PHE A 54 5.19 8.12 -3.56
CA PHE A 54 3.91 8.75 -3.84
C PHE A 54 3.17 8.04 -4.99
N PHE A 55 1.98 7.53 -4.70
CA PHE A 55 1.18 6.72 -5.61
C PHE A 55 0.00 7.50 -6.15
N LEU A 56 -0.03 7.68 -7.47
CA LEU A 56 -1.13 8.33 -8.20
C LEU A 56 -2.25 7.35 -8.59
N GLY A 57 -2.01 6.06 -8.38
CA GLY A 57 -2.84 4.99 -8.86
C GLY A 57 -4.19 4.87 -8.13
N GLY A 58 -5.04 4.00 -8.69
CA GLY A 58 -6.30 3.59 -8.05
C GLY A 58 -6.10 2.54 -6.96
N ASN A 59 -7.19 2.09 -6.36
CA ASN A 59 -7.18 1.15 -5.24
C ASN A 59 -6.42 -0.15 -5.59
N THR A 60 -6.66 -0.71 -6.78
CA THR A 60 -6.02 -1.97 -7.21
C THR A 60 -4.50 -1.85 -7.27
N SER A 61 -3.96 -0.77 -7.84
CA SER A 61 -2.51 -0.55 -7.87
C SER A 61 -1.93 -0.33 -6.46
N CYS A 62 -2.68 0.33 -5.57
CA CYS A 62 -2.27 0.47 -4.17
C CYS A 62 -2.25 -0.89 -3.45
N HIS A 63 -3.26 -1.75 -3.67
CA HIS A 63 -3.28 -3.11 -3.13
C HIS A 63 -2.14 -3.98 -3.66
N GLN A 64 -1.76 -3.83 -4.93
CA GLN A 64 -0.59 -4.51 -5.47
C GLN A 64 0.69 -4.07 -4.76
N HIS A 65 0.84 -2.78 -4.46
CA HIS A 65 1.99 -2.28 -3.69
C HIS A 65 1.99 -2.78 -2.24
N ILE A 66 0.83 -2.83 -1.59
CA ILE A 66 0.68 -3.34 -0.21
C ILE A 66 1.25 -4.74 -0.04
N ARG A 67 1.24 -5.58 -1.09
CA ARG A 67 1.86 -6.92 -1.05
C ARG A 67 3.34 -6.88 -0.62
N VAL A 68 4.06 -5.82 -0.97
CA VAL A 68 5.47 -5.63 -0.57
C VAL A 68 5.59 -5.33 0.94
N HIS A 69 4.53 -4.83 1.55
CA HIS A 69 4.41 -4.52 2.98
C HIS A 69 3.39 -5.43 3.67
N TYR A 70 3.20 -6.66 3.17
CA TYR A 70 2.07 -7.50 3.57
C TYR A 70 2.08 -7.82 5.08
N ASP A 71 3.25 -8.11 5.66
CA ASP A 71 3.33 -8.47 7.08
C ASP A 71 2.80 -7.34 7.97
N LEU A 72 3.27 -6.12 7.73
CA LEU A 72 2.81 -4.92 8.44
C LEU A 72 1.34 -4.59 8.14
N TYR A 73 0.90 -4.79 6.90
CA TYR A 73 -0.50 -4.62 6.52
C TYR A 73 -1.40 -5.58 7.31
N ARG A 74 -1.02 -6.86 7.39
CA ARG A 74 -1.76 -7.90 8.10
C ARG A 74 -1.87 -7.55 9.58
N GLU A 75 -0.78 -7.16 10.23
CA GLU A 75 -0.76 -6.73 11.64
C GLU A 75 -1.72 -5.57 11.88
N ARG A 76 -1.64 -4.51 11.06
CA ARG A 76 -2.52 -3.34 11.16
C ARG A 76 -3.98 -3.67 10.88
N CYS A 77 -4.25 -4.57 9.94
CA CYS A 77 -5.60 -5.07 9.69
C CYS A 77 -6.17 -5.82 10.90
N VAL A 78 -5.39 -6.69 11.54
CA VAL A 78 -5.81 -7.39 12.76
C VAL A 78 -6.09 -6.42 13.91
N GLU A 79 -5.18 -5.48 14.15
CA GLU A 79 -5.31 -4.47 15.21
C GLU A 79 -6.57 -3.60 15.03
N GLN A 80 -6.84 -3.18 13.80
CA GLN A 80 -7.98 -2.31 13.47
C GLN A 80 -9.27 -3.11 13.18
N GLN A 81 -9.24 -4.43 13.32
CA GLN A 81 -10.34 -5.34 13.00
C GLN A 81 -10.88 -5.14 11.57
N ILE A 82 -9.98 -4.86 10.63
CA ILE A 82 -10.26 -4.69 9.21
C ILE A 82 -10.09 -6.05 8.51
N VAL A 83 -11.11 -6.44 7.75
CA VAL A 83 -11.00 -7.62 6.87
C VAL A 83 -10.02 -7.31 5.75
N GLU A 84 -8.96 -8.11 5.65
CA GLU A 84 -7.95 -8.01 4.61
C GLU A 84 -8.57 -8.10 3.21
N ASN A 85 -8.05 -7.30 2.29
CA ASN A 85 -8.47 -7.33 0.91
C ASN A 85 -7.75 -8.44 0.14
N HIS A 86 -8.50 -9.31 -0.55
CA HIS A 86 -7.90 -10.40 -1.33
C HIS A 86 -6.88 -9.93 -2.38
N HIS A 87 -6.99 -8.70 -2.88
CA HIS A 87 -6.01 -8.14 -3.82
C HIS A 87 -4.67 -7.82 -3.15
N ALA A 88 -4.66 -7.57 -1.84
CA ALA A 88 -3.46 -7.24 -1.06
C ALA A 88 -2.75 -8.48 -0.51
N ILE A 89 -3.40 -9.64 -0.47
CA ILE A 89 -2.80 -10.89 0.01
C ILE A 89 -1.85 -11.46 -1.06
N PRO A 90 -0.58 -11.75 -0.73
CA PRO A 90 0.36 -12.48 -1.59
C PRO A 90 -0.16 -13.86 -1.98
N TRP A 91 0.22 -14.34 -3.17
CA TRP A 91 -0.25 -15.62 -3.70
C TRP A 91 0.15 -16.80 -2.83
N ASP A 92 1.40 -16.84 -2.34
CA ASP A 92 1.92 -17.94 -1.51
C ASP A 92 1.05 -18.18 -0.26
N ILE A 93 0.62 -17.08 0.38
CA ILE A 93 -0.22 -17.13 1.58
C ILE A 93 -1.66 -17.53 1.23
N GLN A 94 -2.15 -17.17 0.04
CA GLN A 94 -3.45 -17.64 -0.43
C GLN A 94 -3.45 -19.16 -0.64
N GLU A 95 -2.38 -19.72 -1.18
CA GLU A 95 -2.25 -21.17 -1.40
C GLU A 95 -2.21 -21.94 -0.08
N GLU A 96 -1.46 -21.46 0.91
CA GLU A 96 -1.43 -22.07 2.25
C GLU A 96 -2.82 -22.05 2.92
N GLN A 97 -3.54 -20.92 2.87
CA GLN A 97 -4.89 -20.83 3.43
C GLN A 97 -5.89 -21.76 2.72
N GLN A 98 -5.74 -21.96 1.41
CA GLN A 98 -6.58 -22.88 0.64
C GLN A 98 -6.24 -24.34 0.92
N ALA A 99 -4.96 -24.68 1.09
CA ALA A 99 -4.51 -26.03 1.45
C ALA A 99 -4.99 -26.44 2.85
N VAL A 100 -4.98 -25.53 3.82
CA VAL A 100 -5.54 -25.77 5.17
C VAL A 100 -7.05 -26.01 5.11
N LYS A 101 -7.79 -25.24 4.31
CA LYS A 101 -9.23 -25.46 4.12
C LYS A 101 -9.57 -26.80 3.46
N GLN A 102 -8.70 -27.34 2.60
CA GLN A 102 -8.93 -28.62 1.94
C GLN A 102 -8.62 -29.83 2.84
N LYS A 103 -7.71 -29.69 3.81
CA LYS A 103 -7.36 -30.77 4.76
C LYS A 103 -8.36 -30.95 5.91
N GLY A 104 -9.24 -29.98 6.14
CA GLY A 104 -10.26 -30.02 7.18
C GLY A 104 -11.64 -30.50 6.70
N LYS A 105 -11.73 -31.11 5.52
CA LYS A 105 -12.99 -31.55 4.90
C LYS A 105 -13.02 -33.07 4.71
#